data_AF-A0A7C1A737-F1
#
_entry.id   AF-A0A7C1A737-F1
#
_cell.length_a   1.000
_cell.length_b   1.000
_cell.length_c   1.000
_cell.angle_alpha   90.00
_cell.angle_beta   90.00
_cell.angle_gamma   90.00
#
_symmetry.space_group_name_H-M   'P 1'
#
loop_
_entity.id
_entity.type
_entity.pdbx_description
1 polymer ?
#
loop_
_entity_poly.entity_id
_entity_poly.type
_entity_poly.pdbx_seq_one_letter_code
_entity_poly.pdbx_strand_id
1 'polypeptide(L)'
;MVDKTRNLKWIIIGVILLILMVVSGIASIYIDLIWFKSVQYVAVFWKILLTKGVVMLFFAAAFFILSFINLSFARRFAPEFRVEISQDEFERPEIQLYKSLQNVQVNKKLVFWFSLIVAIFMGFSEVSNWEKILIYLNRTSFGISDPIFNR
;
A
#
# COMPACT_ATOMS: atom_id res chain seq x y z
N MET A 1 -8.56 -7.93 -35.06
CA MET A 1 -7.82 -8.95 -34.28
C MET A 1 -6.47 -8.48 -33.72
N VAL A 2 -6.11 -7.18 -33.83
CA VAL A 2 -4.77 -6.67 -33.44
C VAL A 2 -4.66 -6.27 -31.95
N ASP A 3 -5.77 -6.02 -31.25
CA ASP A 3 -5.70 -5.53 -29.85
C ASP A 3 -5.41 -6.62 -28.79
N LYS A 4 -5.82 -7.87 -29.05
CA LYS A 4 -5.66 -8.97 -28.07
C LYS A 4 -4.18 -9.33 -27.83
N THR A 5 -3.34 -9.24 -28.86
CA THR A 5 -1.91 -9.55 -28.78
C THR A 5 -1.11 -8.45 -28.10
N ARG A 6 -1.50 -7.17 -28.28
CA ARG A 6 -0.88 -6.03 -27.58
C ARG A 6 -1.10 -6.12 -26.07
N ASN A 7 -2.31 -6.43 -25.63
CA ASN A 7 -2.64 -6.58 -24.22
C ASN A 7 -1.93 -7.82 -23.60
N LEU A 8 -1.83 -8.92 -24.36
CA LEU A 8 -1.13 -10.12 -23.91
C LEU A 8 0.38 -9.88 -23.69
N LYS A 9 1.05 -9.11 -24.56
CA LYS A 9 2.48 -8.76 -24.40
C LYS A 9 2.73 -8.02 -23.08
N TRP A 10 1.89 -7.02 -22.76
CA TRP A 10 2.02 -6.27 -21.50
C TRP A 10 1.76 -7.14 -20.27
N ILE A 11 0.78 -8.05 -20.34
CA ILE A 11 0.53 -9.02 -19.26
C ILE A 11 1.74 -9.92 -19.06
N ILE A 12 2.32 -10.46 -20.13
CA ILE A 12 3.52 -11.31 -20.06
C ILE A 12 4.69 -10.55 -19.44
N ILE A 13 4.94 -9.30 -19.88
CA ILE A 13 5.99 -8.45 -19.31
C ILE A 13 5.74 -8.21 -17.82
N GLY A 14 4.50 -7.88 -17.43
CA GLY A 14 4.13 -7.67 -16.03
C GLY A 14 4.35 -8.91 -15.17
N VAL A 15 3.98 -10.10 -15.67
CA VAL A 15 4.21 -11.37 -14.98
C VAL A 15 5.70 -11.68 -14.84
N ILE A 16 6.50 -11.45 -15.87
CA ILE A 16 7.96 -11.64 -15.82
C ILE A 16 8.58 -10.70 -14.77
N LEU A 17 8.22 -9.41 -14.79
CA LEU A 17 8.71 -8.44 -13.80
C LEU A 17 8.31 -8.84 -12.37
N LEU A 18 7.08 -9.31 -12.17
CA LEU A 18 6.62 -9.81 -10.88
C LEU A 18 7.45 -11.01 -10.41
N ILE A 19 7.71 -11.98 -11.29
CA ILE A 19 8.53 -13.16 -10.98
C ILE A 19 9.95 -12.72 -10.60
N LEU A 20 10.57 -11.84 -11.38
CA LEU A 20 11.92 -11.34 -11.09
C LEU A 20 11.99 -10.62 -9.74
N MET A 21 10.99 -9.81 -9.42
CA MET A 21 10.90 -9.12 -8.13
C MET A 21 10.76 -10.10 -6.96
N VAL A 22 9.90 -11.12 -7.10
CA VAL A 22 9.70 -12.15 -6.07
C VAL A 22 10.95 -13.00 -5.88
N VAL A 23 11.56 -13.47 -6.96
CA VAL A 23 12.80 -14.27 -6.90
C VAL A 23 13.93 -13.47 -6.28
N SER A 24 14.12 -12.21 -6.67
CA SER A 24 15.12 -11.32 -6.09
C SER A 24 14.90 -11.11 -4.59
N GLY A 25 13.65 -10.88 -4.17
CA GLY A 25 13.30 -10.74 -2.75
C GLY A 25 13.59 -12.00 -1.93
N ILE A 26 13.22 -13.18 -2.45
CA ILE A 26 13.50 -14.47 -1.78
C ILE A 26 15.02 -14.72 -1.70
N ALA A 27 15.74 -14.46 -2.79
CA ALA A 27 17.19 -14.62 -2.84
C ALA A 27 17.89 -13.73 -1.80
N SER A 28 17.49 -12.46 -1.68
CA SER A 28 18.02 -11.54 -0.67
C SER A 28 17.84 -12.08 0.75
N ILE A 29 16.62 -12.50 1.10
CA ILE A 29 16.31 -13.04 2.44
C ILE A 29 17.11 -14.32 2.71
N TYR A 30 17.25 -15.18 1.71
CA TYR A 30 17.98 -16.44 1.85
C TYR A 30 19.49 -16.22 2.03
N ILE A 31 20.07 -15.30 1.26
CA ILE A 31 21.49 -14.92 1.37
C ILE A 31 21.74 -14.33 2.76
N ASP A 32 20.90 -13.41 3.21
CA ASP A 32 20.99 -12.82 4.56
C ASP A 32 20.90 -13.92 5.63
N LEU A 33 19.96 -14.84 5.52
CA LEU A 33 19.80 -15.94 6.48
C LEU A 33 21.08 -16.79 6.59
N ILE A 34 21.69 -17.17 5.46
CA ILE A 34 22.95 -17.94 5.46
C ILE A 34 24.08 -17.12 6.07
N TRP A 35 24.15 -15.82 5.74
CA TRP A 35 25.16 -14.93 6.29
C TRP A 35 25.04 -14.82 7.81
N PHE A 36 23.85 -14.54 8.34
CA PHE A 36 23.63 -14.49 9.79
C PHE A 36 23.90 -15.83 10.47
N LYS A 37 23.67 -16.95 9.77
CA LYS A 37 24.01 -18.29 10.26
C LYS A 37 25.52 -18.51 10.35
N SER A 38 26.31 -18.03 9.38
CA SER A 38 27.77 -18.22 9.38
C SER A 38 28.44 -17.47 10.54
N VAL A 39 27.88 -16.34 10.95
CA VAL A 39 28.39 -15.52 12.07
C VAL A 39 27.71 -15.82 13.42
N GLN A 40 26.88 -16.88 13.52
CA GLN A 40 26.14 -17.26 14.75
C GLN A 40 25.16 -16.20 15.29
N TYR A 41 24.64 -15.32 14.43
CA TYR A 41 23.68 -14.26 14.78
C TYR A 41 22.28 -14.48 14.18
N VAL A 42 21.85 -15.73 13.98
CA VAL A 42 20.52 -16.07 13.42
C VAL A 42 19.36 -15.46 14.21
N ALA A 43 19.50 -15.32 15.53
CA ALA A 43 18.49 -14.67 16.37
C ALA A 43 18.26 -13.19 15.98
N VAL A 44 19.32 -12.49 15.55
CA VAL A 44 19.26 -11.10 15.10
C VAL A 44 18.50 -11.01 13.76
N PHE A 45 18.76 -11.93 12.82
CA PHE A 45 18.01 -12.02 11.56
C PHE A 45 16.50 -12.10 11.80
N TRP A 46 16.06 -13.02 12.66
CA TRP A 46 14.64 -13.17 12.99
C TRP A 46 14.08 -11.92 13.67
N LYS A 47 14.86 -11.29 14.55
CA LYS A 47 14.44 -10.04 15.22
C LYS A 47 14.25 -8.91 14.21
N ILE A 48 15.15 -8.75 13.24
CA ILE A 48 15.02 -7.76 12.16
C ILE A 48 13.79 -8.07 11.30
N LEU A 49 13.63 -9.32 10.86
CA LEU A 49 12.52 -9.73 9.99
C LEU A 49 11.16 -9.54 10.66
N LEU A 50 11.04 -9.94 11.93
CA LEU A 50 9.83 -9.72 12.73
C LEU A 50 9.56 -8.24 12.96
N THR A 51 10.58 -7.43 13.28
CA THR A 51 10.40 -5.98 13.47
C THR A 51 9.88 -5.32 12.20
N LYS A 52 10.46 -5.63 11.03
CA LYS A 52 9.98 -5.14 9.74
C LYS A 52 8.53 -5.55 9.47
N GLY A 53 8.19 -6.82 9.74
CA GLY A 53 6.83 -7.33 9.58
C GLY A 53 5.81 -6.65 10.50
N VAL A 54 6.16 -6.44 11.77
CA VAL A 54 5.30 -5.75 12.75
C VAL A 54 5.07 -4.30 12.33
N VAL A 55 6.12 -3.58 11.91
CA VAL A 55 6.01 -2.20 11.41
C VAL A 55 5.08 -2.15 10.20
N MET A 56 5.30 -3.02 9.21
CA MET A 56 4.44 -3.09 8.02
C MET A 56 2.97 -3.31 8.38
N LEU A 57 2.69 -4.32 9.21
CA LEU A 57 1.33 -4.68 9.60
C LEU A 57 0.65 -3.60 10.42
N PHE A 58 1.37 -2.98 11.35
CA PHE A 58 0.84 -1.89 12.18
C PHE A 58 0.40 -0.71 11.32
N PHE A 59 1.28 -0.21 10.44
CA PHE A 59 0.94 0.91 9.56
C PHE A 59 -0.11 0.54 8.53
N ALA A 60 -0.03 -0.65 7.90
CA ALA A 60 -1.09 -1.12 7.00
C ALA A 60 -2.45 -1.15 7.71
N ALA A 61 -2.54 -1.70 8.93
CA ALA A 61 -3.78 -1.73 9.69
C ALA A 61 -4.28 -0.31 10.01
N ALA A 62 -3.41 0.58 10.47
CA ALA A 62 -3.77 1.97 10.76
C ALA A 62 -4.31 2.70 9.52
N PHE A 63 -3.60 2.63 8.39
CA PHE A 63 -4.03 3.23 7.13
C PHE A 63 -5.31 2.59 6.59
N PHE A 64 -5.48 1.28 6.73
CA PHE A 64 -6.70 0.59 6.34
C PHE A 64 -7.89 1.13 7.13
N ILE A 65 -7.78 1.19 8.46
CA ILE A 65 -8.85 1.68 9.33
C ILE A 65 -9.19 3.12 8.98
N LEU A 66 -8.19 4.01 8.88
CA LEU A 66 -8.40 5.42 8.57
C LEU A 66 -9.05 5.61 7.19
N SER A 67 -8.49 4.99 6.15
CA SER A 67 -8.98 5.10 4.78
C SER A 67 -10.37 4.47 4.62
N PHE A 68 -10.59 3.28 5.18
CA PHE A 68 -11.87 2.59 5.10
C PHE A 68 -12.99 3.34 5.81
N ILE A 69 -12.72 3.89 7.00
CA ILE A 69 -13.67 4.73 7.72
C ILE A 69 -13.97 6.00 6.91
N ASN A 70 -12.93 6.70 6.45
CA ASN A 70 -13.09 7.94 5.69
C ASN A 70 -13.91 7.73 4.41
N LEU A 71 -13.55 6.74 3.59
CA LEU A 71 -14.25 6.41 2.35
C LEU A 71 -15.65 5.86 2.58
N SER A 72 -15.86 5.12 3.68
CA SER A 72 -17.20 4.65 4.04
C SER A 72 -18.13 5.79 4.41
N PHE A 73 -17.63 6.81 5.13
CA PHE A 73 -18.37 8.04 5.41
C PHE A 73 -18.58 8.87 4.15
N ALA A 74 -17.54 9.07 3.34
CA ALA A 74 -17.65 9.80 2.07
C ALA A 74 -18.72 9.16 1.17
N ARG A 75 -18.75 7.83 1.04
CA ARG A 75 -19.80 7.13 0.31
C ARG A 75 -21.19 7.32 0.93
N ARG A 76 -21.30 7.28 2.26
CA ARG A 76 -22.60 7.41 2.96
C ARG A 76 -23.20 8.81 2.80
N PHE A 77 -22.36 9.84 2.78
CA PHE A 77 -22.79 11.24 2.67
C PHE A 77 -22.65 11.81 1.26
N ALA A 78 -22.21 11.00 0.29
CA ALA A 78 -22.13 11.43 -1.10
C ALA A 78 -23.55 11.78 -1.59
N PRO A 79 -23.80 13.02 -2.05
CA PRO A 79 -25.08 13.37 -2.64
C PRO A 79 -25.29 12.57 -3.92
N GLU A 80 -26.51 12.12 -4.16
CA GLU A 80 -26.91 11.63 -5.48
C GLU A 80 -26.89 12.81 -6.45
N PHE A 81 -25.77 13.01 -7.15
CA PHE A 81 -25.76 13.92 -8.28
C PHE A 81 -26.71 13.36 -9.34
N ARG A 82 -27.92 13.91 -9.41
CA ARG A 82 -28.86 13.69 -10.52
C ARG A 82 -28.73 14.90 -11.42
N VAL A 83 -28.01 14.76 -12.53
CA VAL A 83 -28.03 15.78 -13.58
C VAL A 83 -29.30 15.51 -14.38
N GLU A 84 -30.26 16.43 -14.29
CA GLU A 84 -31.47 16.41 -15.09
C GLU A 84 -31.11 16.90 -16.50
N ILE A 85 -30.83 15.95 -17.39
CA ILE A 85 -30.45 16.21 -18.77
C ILE A 85 -31.72 16.10 -19.61
N SER A 86 -32.05 17.14 -20.37
CA SER A 86 -33.18 17.14 -21.32
C SER A 86 -32.96 16.08 -22.41
N GLN A 87 -34.05 15.50 -22.93
CA GLN A 87 -33.96 14.45 -23.96
C GLN A 87 -33.16 14.89 -25.20
N ASP A 88 -33.19 16.18 -25.53
CA ASP A 88 -32.48 16.78 -26.67
C ASP A 88 -30.95 16.83 -26.48
N GLU A 89 -30.44 16.83 -25.24
CA GLU A 89 -28.99 16.79 -24.96
C GLU A 89 -28.42 15.37 -24.93
N PHE A 90 -29.27 14.34 -24.85
CA PHE A 90 -28.86 12.95 -24.67
C PHE A 90 -28.09 12.37 -25.88
N GLU A 91 -28.30 12.95 -27.06
CA GLU A 91 -27.61 12.53 -28.30
C GLU A 91 -26.15 12.99 -28.37
N ARG A 92 -25.71 13.91 -27.49
CA ARG A 92 -24.31 14.37 -27.51
C ARG A 92 -23.38 13.30 -26.89
N PRO A 93 -22.36 12.83 -27.62
CA PRO A 93 -21.45 11.78 -27.15
C PRO A 93 -20.67 12.19 -25.89
N GLU A 94 -20.42 13.48 -25.72
CA GLU A 94 -19.78 14.05 -24.52
C GLU A 94 -20.63 13.77 -23.26
N ILE A 95 -21.94 13.98 -23.35
CA ILE A 95 -22.90 13.84 -22.25
C ILE A 95 -23.11 12.37 -21.87
N GLN A 96 -23.00 11.45 -22.83
CA GLN A 96 -23.05 10.01 -22.59
C GLN A 96 -21.83 9.53 -21.78
N LEU A 97 -20.63 10.05 -22.06
CA LEU A 97 -19.43 9.75 -21.29
C LEU A 97 -19.57 10.24 -19.83
N TYR A 98 -20.03 11.48 -19.63
CA TYR A 98 -20.29 12.02 -18.28
C TYR A 98 -21.27 11.14 -17.49
N LYS A 99 -22.38 10.69 -18.10
CA LYS A 99 -23.33 9.77 -17.44
C LYS A 99 -22.73 8.41 -17.13
N SER A 100 -21.90 7.86 -18.03
CA SER A 100 -21.25 6.56 -17.79
C SER A 100 -20.27 6.59 -16.62
N LEU A 101 -19.56 7.71 -16.42
CA LEU A 101 -18.68 7.93 -15.27
C LEU A 101 -19.47 8.25 -14.00
N GLN A 102 -20.58 8.98 -14.11
CA GLN A 102 -21.48 9.31 -13.02
C GLN A 102 -22.21 8.07 -12.45
N ASN A 103 -22.54 7.10 -13.31
CA ASN A 103 -23.15 5.83 -12.89
C ASN A 103 -22.16 4.85 -12.25
N VAL A 104 -20.87 5.20 -12.13
CA VAL A 104 -19.91 4.39 -11.35
C VAL A 104 -20.23 4.55 -9.87
N GLN A 105 -21.24 3.81 -9.41
CA GLN A 105 -21.63 3.80 -8.01
C GLN A 105 -20.51 3.16 -7.19
N VAL A 106 -19.91 3.94 -6.29
CA VAL A 106 -18.86 3.47 -5.37
C VAL A 106 -19.48 2.45 -4.41
N ASN A 107 -19.38 1.17 -4.74
CA ASN A 107 -19.96 0.11 -3.93
C ASN A 107 -19.10 -0.20 -2.69
N LYS A 108 -19.66 -0.91 -1.71
CA LYS A 108 -18.95 -1.28 -0.46
C LYS A 108 -17.69 -2.11 -0.72
N LYS A 109 -17.69 -2.95 -1.76
CA LYS A 109 -16.56 -3.80 -2.15
C LYS A 109 -15.39 -2.98 -2.67
N LEU A 110 -15.66 -1.96 -3.50
CA LEU A 110 -14.66 -1.05 -4.05
C LEU A 110 -13.99 -0.27 -2.93
N VAL A 111 -14.78 0.29 -2.00
CA VAL A 111 -14.24 0.98 -0.82
C VAL A 111 -13.31 0.07 -0.02
N PHE A 112 -13.74 -1.17 0.24
CA PHE A 112 -12.92 -2.14 0.97
C PHE A 112 -11.61 -2.47 0.24
N TRP A 113 -11.69 -2.91 -1.02
CA TRP A 113 -10.51 -3.32 -1.80
C TRP A 113 -9.56 -2.16 -2.07
N PHE A 114 -10.08 -0.97 -2.37
CA PHE A 114 -9.26 0.21 -2.57
C PHE A 114 -8.54 0.60 -1.27
N SER A 115 -9.26 0.63 -0.14
CA SER A 115 -8.65 0.91 1.17
C SER A 115 -7.58 -0.12 1.52
N LEU A 116 -7.83 -1.40 1.23
CA LEU A 116 -6.88 -2.49 1.48
C LEU A 116 -5.62 -2.35 0.62
N ILE A 117 -5.76 -2.06 -0.67
CA ILE A 117 -4.62 -1.85 -1.57
C ILE A 117 -3.78 -0.68 -1.07
N VAL A 118 -4.39 0.49 -0.86
CA VAL A 118 -3.68 1.68 -0.37
C VAL A 118 -2.99 1.40 0.97
N ALA A 119 -3.67 0.72 1.88
CA ALA A 119 -3.10 0.34 3.16
C ALA A 119 -1.86 -0.56 3.04
N ILE A 120 -1.87 -1.55 2.16
CA ILE A 120 -0.71 -2.43 1.92
C ILE A 120 0.48 -1.63 1.39
N PHE A 121 0.25 -0.72 0.43
CA PHE A 121 1.31 0.16 -0.09
C PHE A 121 1.90 1.07 1.00
N MET A 122 1.04 1.67 1.84
CA MET A 122 1.47 2.52 2.95
C MET A 122 2.20 1.73 4.04
N GLY A 123 1.77 0.51 4.35
CA GLY A 123 2.49 -0.35 5.29
C GLY A 123 3.88 -0.74 4.75
N PHE A 124 3.97 -1.06 3.45
CA PHE A 124 5.23 -1.45 2.82
C PHE A 124 6.25 -0.31 2.76
N SER A 125 5.82 0.95 2.54
CA SER A 125 6.73 2.10 2.54
C SER A 125 7.43 2.32 3.89
N GLU A 126 6.75 2.01 4.99
CA GLU A 126 7.29 2.19 6.35
C GLU A 126 8.25 1.10 6.80
N VAL A 127 8.36 -0.01 6.06
CA VAL A 127 9.37 -1.05 6.32
C VAL A 127 10.78 -0.46 6.32
N SER A 128 11.04 0.60 5.56
CA SER A 128 12.33 1.30 5.51
C SER A 128 12.70 2.01 6.83
N ASN A 129 11.71 2.37 7.65
CA ASN A 129 11.89 3.12 8.90
C ASN A 129 11.96 2.23 10.16
N TRP A 130 11.98 0.90 9.99
CA TRP A 130 11.99 -0.07 11.10
C TRP A 130 13.07 0.19 12.16
N GLU A 131 14.26 0.62 11.73
CA GLU A 131 15.41 0.86 12.61
C GLU A 131 15.16 2.05 13.54
N LYS A 132 14.65 3.17 13.00
CA LYS A 132 14.29 4.36 13.79
C LYS A 132 13.24 4.02 14.84
N ILE A 133 12.23 3.23 14.46
CA ILE A 133 11.18 2.78 15.38
C ILE A 133 11.78 1.90 16.48
N LEU A 134 12.65 0.96 16.12
CA LEU A 134 13.28 0.07 17.09
C LEU A 134 14.17 0.83 18.07
N ILE A 135 14.96 1.80 17.60
CA ILE A 135 15.77 2.70 18.43
C ILE A 135 14.88 3.50 19.37
N TYR A 136 13.78 4.07 18.88
CA TYR A 136 12.83 4.83 19.69
C TYR A 136 12.24 3.97 20.82
N LEU A 137 11.84 2.74 20.52
CA LEU A 137 11.26 1.82 21.50
C LEU A 137 12.28 1.29 22.52
N ASN A 138 13.55 1.21 22.15
CA ASN A 138 14.64 0.74 23.01
C ASN A 138 15.54 1.87 23.51
N ARG A 139 15.04 3.11 23.54
CA ARG A 139 15.79 4.27 24.02
C ARG A 139 16.22 4.09 25.48
N THR A 140 17.48 4.38 25.78
CA THR A 140 18.03 4.41 27.14
C THR A 140 18.47 5.83 27.49
N SER A 141 18.49 6.16 28.79
CA SER A 141 19.08 7.43 29.24
C SER A 141 20.60 7.34 29.09
N PHE A 142 21.20 8.34 28.43
CA PHE A 142 22.65 8.42 28.24
C PHE A 142 23.37 9.03 29.44
N GLY A 143 22.64 9.52 30.45
CA GLY A 143 23.22 10.14 31.66
C GLY A 143 23.99 11.45 31.41
N ILE A 144 23.95 11.96 30.18
CA ILE A 144 24.60 13.21 29.75
C ILE A 144 23.51 14.06 29.11
N SER A 145 23.32 15.27 29.63
CA SER A 145 22.38 16.25 29.05
C SER A 145 22.90 16.70 27.69
N ASP A 146 22.02 16.73 26.68
CA ASP A 146 22.38 17.19 25.34
C ASP A 146 22.88 18.65 25.41
N PRO A 147 24.09 18.98 24.93
CA PRO A 147 24.63 20.34 25.03
C PRO A 147 23.85 21.40 24.24
N ILE A 148 23.09 20.98 23.22
CA ILE A 148 22.29 21.86 22.35
C ILE A 148 20.92 22.10 22.98
N PHE A 149 20.28 21.08 23.54
CA PHE A 149 18.94 21.16 24.11
C PHE A 149 18.90 21.29 25.64
N ASN A 150 20.06 21.17 26.29
CA ASN A 150 20.27 21.18 27.74
C ASN A 150 19.32 20.24 28.51
N ARG A 151 19.01 19.08 27.92
CA ARG A 151 18.11 18.04 28.44
C ARG A 151 18.44 16.67 27.89
#